data_AF-A0A4Q1FTZ3-F1
#
_entry.id   AF-A0A4Q1FTZ3-F1
#
_cell.length_a   1.000
_cell.length_b   1.000
_cell.length_c   1.000
_cell.angle_alpha   90.00
_cell.angle_beta   90.00
_cell.angle_gamma   90.00
#
_symmetry.space_group_name_H-M   'P 1'
#
loop_
_entity.id
_entity.type
_entity.pdbx_description
1 polymer ?
#
loop_
_entity_poly.entity_id
_entity_poly.type
_entity_poly.pdbx_seq_one_letter_code
_entity_poly.pdbx_strand_id
1 'polypeptide(L)'
;MSLDPYQPQTFKSKFNDIQLVTTEFDEPHYGYEIWKCKVYINGEVFHHEYLNYENKFFGLPENLENFVLESSNGKFIFIPYGLLLLNTESLELKKYDKSIENDNNKFISNLFLNDFLIVLNQRVICIVDMDKNRFIEKIYPYQKLVFEKMWIVKNKIFFYIKIKSLTRVIL
;
A
#
# COMPACT_ATOMS: atom_id res chain seq x y z
N MET A 1 -7.24 -16.41 -8.89
CA MET A 1 -6.11 -16.59 -9.83
C MET A 1 -4.90 -15.93 -9.17
N SER A 2 -3.80 -16.66 -9.00
CA SER A 2 -2.53 -16.09 -8.53
C SER A 2 -2.02 -15.14 -9.60
N LEU A 3 -1.58 -13.94 -9.21
CA LEU A 3 -0.92 -13.01 -10.14
C LEU A 3 0.47 -13.56 -10.47
N ASP A 4 0.90 -13.43 -11.74
CA ASP A 4 2.28 -13.68 -12.13
C ASP A 4 3.14 -12.51 -11.60
N PRO A 5 4.10 -12.75 -10.70
CA PRO A 5 4.91 -11.69 -10.10
C PRO A 5 5.94 -11.09 -11.06
N TYR A 6 6.02 -11.55 -12.31
CA TYR A 6 6.95 -11.02 -13.31
C TYR A 6 6.28 -10.35 -14.51
N GLN A 7 4.94 -10.22 -14.49
CA GLN A 7 4.21 -9.51 -15.55
C GLN A 7 3.69 -8.16 -15.08
N PRO A 8 3.81 -7.11 -15.90
CA PRO A 8 3.13 -5.83 -15.70
C PRO A 8 1.65 -6.03 -15.36
N GLN A 9 1.19 -5.35 -14.31
CA GLN A 9 -0.17 -5.37 -13.82
C GLN A 9 -0.79 -4.00 -14.04
N THR A 10 -2.06 -3.99 -14.42
CA THR A 10 -2.84 -2.75 -14.54
C THR A 10 -4.01 -2.81 -13.58
N PHE A 11 -4.01 -1.88 -12.63
CA PHE A 11 -5.13 -1.65 -11.72
C PHE A 11 -5.95 -0.49 -12.28
N LYS A 12 -7.21 -0.76 -12.66
CA LYS A 12 -8.12 0.26 -13.20
C LYS A 12 -9.16 0.65 -12.17
N SER A 13 -9.40 1.94 -12.05
CA SER A 13 -10.57 2.46 -11.33
C SER A 13 -11.85 2.01 -12.03
N LYS A 14 -12.88 1.69 -11.27
CA LYS A 14 -14.22 1.36 -11.77
C LYS A 14 -15.08 2.59 -12.00
N PHE A 15 -14.73 3.70 -11.34
CA PHE A 15 -15.56 4.91 -11.31
C PHE A 15 -14.98 6.07 -12.13
N ASN A 16 -13.66 6.07 -12.37
CA ASN A 16 -12.95 7.15 -13.03
C ASN A 16 -12.02 6.59 -14.11
N ASP A 17 -11.66 7.42 -15.10
CA ASP A 17 -10.61 7.06 -16.06
C ASP A 17 -9.22 7.25 -15.44
N ILE A 18 -8.95 6.42 -14.43
CA ILE A 18 -7.69 6.41 -13.68
C ILE A 18 -7.17 4.97 -13.67
N GLN A 19 -5.89 4.82 -13.97
CA GLN A 19 -5.21 3.53 -13.91
C GLN A 19 -3.82 3.66 -13.30
N LEU A 20 -3.44 2.65 -12.52
CA LEU A 20 -2.10 2.45 -12.00
C LEU A 20 -1.51 1.25 -12.75
N VAL A 21 -0.43 1.48 -13.48
CA VAL A 21 0.21 0.47 -14.33
C VAL A 21 1.59 0.19 -13.78
N THR A 22 1.88 -1.05 -13.39
CA THR A 22 3.27 -1.47 -13.13
C THR A 22 3.98 -1.70 -14.46
N THR A 23 5.25 -1.31 -14.55
CA THR A 23 5.99 -1.29 -15.83
C THR A 23 7.19 -2.21 -15.82
N GLU A 24 7.94 -2.23 -14.73
CA GLU A 24 9.20 -2.96 -14.60
C GLU A 24 9.33 -3.46 -13.17
N PHE A 25 9.75 -4.71 -13.02
CA PHE A 25 10.09 -5.29 -11.73
C PHE A 25 11.59 -5.05 -11.49
N ASP A 26 11.92 -4.44 -10.36
CA ASP A 26 13.28 -4.01 -10.02
C ASP A 26 13.63 -4.42 -8.59
N GLU A 27 14.90 -4.69 -8.32
CA GLU A 27 15.44 -4.97 -6.99
C GLU A 27 16.50 -3.91 -6.64
N PRO A 28 16.09 -2.68 -6.30
CA PRO A 28 17.00 -1.56 -6.23
C PRO A 28 18.04 -1.65 -5.10
N HIS A 29 17.82 -2.48 -4.06
CA HIS A 29 18.78 -2.84 -2.99
C HIS A 29 18.40 -4.10 -2.18
N TYR A 30 19.40 -4.93 -1.85
CA TYR A 30 19.43 -5.92 -0.74
C TYR A 30 18.13 -6.71 -0.47
N GLY A 31 17.48 -7.26 -1.50
CA GLY A 31 16.29 -8.12 -1.35
C GLY A 31 14.95 -7.38 -1.22
N TYR A 32 14.90 -6.07 -1.50
CA TYR A 32 13.64 -5.33 -1.59
C TYR A 32 13.24 -5.17 -3.06
N GLU A 33 12.29 -6.00 -3.48
CA GLU A 33 11.74 -5.97 -4.82
C GLU A 33 10.57 -4.96 -4.88
N ILE A 34 10.54 -4.17 -5.96
CA ILE A 34 9.45 -3.24 -6.24
C ILE A 34 9.01 -3.34 -7.69
N TRP A 35 7.77 -2.93 -7.90
CA TRP A 35 7.25 -2.63 -9.22
C TRP A 35 7.36 -1.15 -9.50
N LYS A 36 8.20 -0.73 -10.46
CA LYS A 36 8.07 0.62 -11.02
C LYS A 36 6.66 0.77 -11.58
N CYS A 37 6.07 1.96 -11.44
CA CYS A 37 4.70 2.19 -11.85
C CYS A 37 4.49 3.59 -12.42
N LYS A 38 3.40 3.75 -13.19
CA LYS A 38 2.89 5.04 -13.65
C LYS A 38 1.41 5.16 -13.31
N VAL A 39 1.02 6.37 -12.90
CA VAL A 39 -0.39 6.73 -12.75
C VAL A 39 -0.82 7.42 -14.04
N TYR A 40 -1.95 6.99 -14.60
CA TYR A 40 -2.57 7.64 -15.73
C TYR A 40 -3.95 8.16 -15.34
N ILE A 41 -4.29 9.35 -15.83
CA ILE A 41 -5.60 9.98 -15.70
C ILE A 41 -6.03 10.42 -17.09
N ASN A 42 -7.22 10.00 -17.52
CA ASN A 42 -7.73 10.26 -18.88
C ASN A 42 -6.77 9.81 -19.99
N GLY A 43 -6.07 8.70 -19.77
CA GLY A 43 -5.07 8.16 -20.72
C GLY A 43 -3.69 8.84 -20.70
N GLU A 44 -3.51 9.94 -19.98
CA GLU A 44 -2.24 10.67 -19.90
C GLU A 44 -1.50 10.37 -18.60
N VAL A 45 -0.16 10.42 -18.62
CA VAL A 45 0.65 10.23 -17.41
C VAL A 45 0.42 11.40 -16.45
N PHE A 46 -0.02 11.09 -15.23
CA PHE A 46 -0.23 12.09 -14.20
C PHE A 46 1.08 12.46 -13.52
N HIS A 47 1.44 13.75 -13.56
CA HIS A 47 2.67 14.27 -12.97
C HIS A 47 2.36 15.00 -11.67
N HIS A 48 3.12 14.69 -10.62
CA HIS A 48 3.05 15.36 -9.32
C HIS A 48 4.42 15.29 -8.64
N GLU A 49 4.74 16.23 -7.74
CA GLU A 49 6.01 16.26 -7.00
C GLU A 49 6.29 14.99 -6.16
N TYR A 50 5.24 14.23 -5.82
CA TYR A 50 5.35 12.98 -5.06
C TYR A 50 5.48 11.74 -5.96
N LEU A 51 5.29 11.89 -7.26
CA LEU A 51 5.34 10.81 -8.26
C LEU A 51 6.62 10.94 -9.08
N ASN A 52 7.74 10.47 -8.50
CA ASN A 52 9.05 10.54 -9.14
C ASN A 52 9.35 9.27 -9.94
N TYR A 53 8.76 9.17 -11.14
CA TYR A 53 8.87 7.99 -12.01
C TYR A 53 10.30 7.65 -12.47
N GLU A 54 11.23 8.62 -12.39
CA GLU A 54 12.63 8.43 -12.79
C GLU A 54 13.50 7.91 -11.63
N ASN A 55 13.00 7.98 -10.39
CA ASN A 55 13.72 7.47 -9.23
C ASN A 55 13.62 5.94 -9.19
N LYS A 56 14.77 5.26 -9.17
CA LYS A 56 14.84 3.79 -9.07
C LYS A 56 14.19 3.19 -7.83
N PHE A 57 13.93 4.00 -6.79
CA PHE A 57 13.22 3.56 -5.59
C PHE A 57 11.73 3.86 -5.62
N PHE A 58 11.24 4.54 -6.65
CA PHE A 58 9.82 4.80 -6.83
C PHE A 58 9.11 3.57 -7.38
N GLY A 59 8.17 3.05 -6.61
CA GLY A 59 7.40 1.90 -7.04
C GLY A 59 6.41 1.38 -6.02
N LEU A 60 5.64 0.40 -6.45
CA LEU A 60 4.71 -0.36 -5.62
C LEU A 60 5.43 -1.55 -4.98
N PRO A 61 4.92 -2.05 -3.85
CA PRO A 61 5.42 -3.30 -3.26
C PRO A 61 5.43 -4.48 -4.24
N GLU A 62 6.38 -5.41 -4.07
CA GLU A 62 6.48 -6.65 -4.87
C GLU A 62 5.16 -7.44 -4.94
N ASN A 63 4.48 -7.57 -3.79
CA ASN A 63 3.27 -8.35 -3.64
C ASN A 63 2.06 -7.42 -3.59
N LEU A 64 1.25 -7.48 -4.65
CA LEU A 64 0.02 -6.71 -4.81
C LEU A 64 -1.24 -7.59 -4.79
N GLU A 65 -1.15 -8.85 -4.34
CA GLU A 65 -2.27 -9.81 -4.34
C GLU A 65 -3.52 -9.27 -3.66
N ASN A 66 -3.36 -8.55 -2.54
CA ASN A 66 -4.44 -7.98 -1.76
C ASN A 66 -4.48 -6.45 -1.84
N PHE A 67 -3.94 -5.88 -2.91
CA PHE A 67 -4.01 -4.45 -3.17
C PHE A 67 -5.40 -4.05 -3.69
N VAL A 68 -5.96 -3.01 -3.10
CA VAL A 68 -7.22 -2.40 -3.50
C VAL A 68 -6.95 -0.96 -3.92
N LEU A 69 -7.13 -0.67 -5.21
CA LEU A 69 -6.79 0.63 -5.78
C LEU A 69 -7.66 1.77 -5.24
N GLU A 70 -8.98 1.57 -5.14
CA GLU A 70 -9.93 2.67 -4.98
C GLU A 70 -10.92 2.46 -3.84
N SER A 71 -11.42 3.56 -3.28
CA SER A 71 -12.52 3.55 -2.32
C SER A 71 -13.80 3.03 -2.96
N SER A 72 -14.71 2.47 -2.17
CA SER A 72 -15.95 1.86 -2.67
C SER A 72 -16.89 2.83 -3.39
N ASN A 73 -16.70 4.14 -3.18
CA ASN A 73 -17.44 5.22 -3.82
C ASN A 73 -16.63 5.95 -4.91
N GLY A 74 -15.42 5.49 -5.23
CA GLY A 74 -14.56 6.06 -6.27
C GLY A 74 -13.99 7.44 -5.95
N LYS A 75 -14.19 7.99 -4.75
CA LYS A 75 -13.68 9.32 -4.36
C LYS A 75 -12.17 9.37 -4.15
N PHE A 76 -11.56 8.24 -3.83
CA PHE A 76 -10.14 8.19 -3.50
C PHE A 76 -9.43 7.02 -4.20
N ILE A 77 -8.22 7.30 -4.68
CA ILE A 77 -7.29 6.30 -5.21
C ILE A 77 -6.09 6.22 -4.28
N PHE A 78 -5.75 5.00 -3.85
CA PHE A 78 -4.59 4.72 -3.02
C PHE A 78 -3.39 4.31 -3.87
N ILE A 79 -2.25 4.97 -3.63
CA ILE A 79 -0.97 4.62 -4.22
C ILE A 79 -0.03 4.22 -3.06
N PRO A 80 0.37 2.94 -2.94
CA PRO A 80 1.10 2.44 -1.78
C PRO A 80 2.55 2.94 -1.66
N TYR A 81 3.06 3.62 -2.69
CA TYR A 81 4.32 4.35 -2.61
C TYR A 81 4.19 5.52 -1.64
N GLY A 82 4.81 5.43 -0.46
CA GLY A 82 4.81 6.52 0.53
C GLY A 82 3.45 6.88 1.12
N LEU A 83 2.48 5.95 1.08
CA LEU A 83 1.12 6.14 1.60
C LEU A 83 0.42 7.38 0.99
N LEU A 84 0.23 7.36 -0.33
CA LEU A 84 -0.37 8.44 -1.10
C LEU A 84 -1.86 8.21 -1.34
N LEU A 85 -2.67 9.26 -1.23
CA LEU A 85 -4.10 9.26 -1.57
C LEU A 85 -4.40 10.39 -2.54
N LEU A 86 -4.98 10.04 -3.69
CA LEU A 86 -5.47 10.98 -4.69
C LEU A 86 -6.98 11.16 -4.51
N ASN A 87 -7.43 12.40 -4.33
CA ASN A 87 -8.85 12.74 -4.47
C ASN A 87 -9.19 12.77 -5.97
N THR A 88 -10.19 12.00 -6.41
CA THR A 88 -10.49 11.84 -7.83
C THR A 88 -11.25 13.01 -8.45
N GLU A 89 -11.91 13.83 -7.62
CA GLU A 89 -12.65 15.01 -8.05
C GLU A 89 -11.73 16.23 -8.15
N SER A 90 -10.93 16.50 -7.12
CA SER A 90 -10.03 17.65 -7.09
C SER A 90 -8.67 17.38 -7.74
N LEU A 91 -8.33 16.11 -7.97
CA LEU A 91 -6.99 15.64 -8.36
C LEU A 91 -5.88 16.03 -7.38
N GLU A 92 -6.26 16.39 -6.14
CA GLU A 92 -5.30 16.65 -5.08
C GLU A 92 -4.64 15.33 -4.63
N LEU A 93 -3.32 15.27 -4.71
CA LEU A 93 -2.53 14.13 -4.23
C LEU A 93 -1.92 14.45 -2.87
N LYS A 94 -2.28 13.66 -1.87
CA LYS A 94 -1.79 13.82 -0.51
C LYS A 94 -0.87 12.70 -0.09
N LYS A 95 0.28 13.06 0.50
CA LYS A 95 1.20 12.14 1.16
C LYS A 95 0.96 12.12 2.67
N TYR A 96 1.05 10.93 3.26
CA TYR A 96 1.04 10.73 4.70
C TYR A 96 2.38 10.15 5.14
N ASP A 97 3.14 10.93 5.91
CA ASP A 97 4.48 10.55 6.33
C ASP A 97 4.41 9.45 7.40
N LYS A 98 4.79 8.24 7.00
CA LYS A 98 4.95 7.08 7.88
C LYS A 98 6.33 7.10 8.55
N SER A 99 6.40 6.66 9.80
CA SER A 99 7.67 6.66 10.56
C SER A 99 8.59 5.51 10.15
N ILE A 100 8.06 4.45 9.51
CA ILE A 100 8.83 3.29 9.07
C ILE A 100 8.76 3.15 7.55
N GLU A 101 9.88 3.45 6.90
CA GLU A 101 10.07 3.25 5.46
C GLU A 101 10.84 1.96 5.09
N ASN A 102 11.28 1.16 6.07
CA ASN A 102 12.34 0.17 5.88
C ASN A 102 11.91 -1.24 5.40
N ASP A 103 12.89 -1.92 4.78
CA ASP A 103 12.97 -3.26 4.17
C ASP A 103 12.34 -4.43 4.96
N ASN A 104 12.11 -4.25 6.26
CA ASN A 104 11.54 -5.28 7.16
C ASN A 104 10.06 -5.02 7.52
N ASN A 105 9.36 -4.24 6.69
CA ASN A 105 7.95 -3.89 6.89
C ASN A 105 7.17 -3.99 5.57
N LYS A 106 7.21 -5.18 4.94
CA LYS A 106 6.54 -5.41 3.65
C LYS A 106 5.04 -5.13 3.74
N PHE A 107 4.50 -4.57 2.66
CA PHE A 107 3.05 -4.44 2.47
C PHE A 107 2.38 -5.82 2.45
N ILE A 108 1.17 -5.90 2.99
CA ILE A 108 0.38 -7.13 3.01
C ILE A 108 -0.94 -6.91 2.28
N SER A 109 -1.66 -5.86 2.64
CA SER A 109 -2.98 -5.55 2.08
C SER A 109 -3.39 -4.13 2.44
N ASN A 110 -4.37 -3.61 1.72
CA ASN A 110 -5.12 -2.46 2.17
C ASN A 110 -6.63 -2.71 2.03
N LEU A 111 -7.42 -1.92 2.76
CA LEU A 111 -8.85 -1.89 2.62
C LEU A 111 -9.37 -0.46 2.76
N PHE A 112 -10.45 -0.19 2.05
CA PHE A 112 -11.27 0.98 2.28
C PHE A 112 -12.50 0.56 3.08
N LEU A 113 -12.77 1.26 4.18
CA LEU A 113 -13.94 1.05 5.02
C LEU A 113 -14.56 2.40 5.35
N ASN A 114 -15.69 2.71 4.71
CA ASN A 114 -16.30 4.03 4.76
C ASN A 114 -15.26 5.11 4.38
N ASP A 115 -15.06 6.10 5.24
CA ASP A 115 -14.10 7.20 5.04
C ASP A 115 -12.69 6.87 5.55
N PHE A 116 -12.37 5.59 5.77
CA PHE A 116 -11.05 5.16 6.21
C PHE A 116 -10.32 4.35 5.14
N LEU A 117 -9.06 4.69 4.91
CA LEU A 117 -8.08 3.79 4.31
C LEU A 117 -7.30 3.11 5.44
N ILE A 118 -7.21 1.79 5.39
CA ILE A 118 -6.43 1.01 6.34
C ILE A 118 -5.42 0.19 5.55
N VAL A 119 -4.14 0.40 5.85
CA VAL A 119 -3.02 -0.29 5.21
C VAL A 119 -2.33 -1.16 6.24
N LEU A 120 -2.23 -2.44 5.94
CA LEU A 120 -1.53 -3.42 6.74
C LEU A 120 -0.17 -3.71 6.11
N ASN A 121 0.87 -3.50 6.91
CA ASN A 121 2.21 -4.00 6.67
C ASN A 121 2.57 -5.03 7.74
N GLN A 122 3.67 -5.75 7.54
CA GLN A 122 4.16 -6.79 8.46
C GLN A 122 4.29 -6.35 9.92
N ARG A 123 4.52 -5.06 10.19
CA ARG A 123 4.74 -4.53 11.54
C ARG A 123 3.98 -3.25 11.83
N VAL A 124 3.23 -2.74 10.86
CA VAL A 124 2.60 -1.44 10.96
C VAL A 124 1.18 -1.53 10.47
N ILE A 125 0.28 -0.92 11.22
CA ILE A 125 -1.07 -0.60 10.75
C ILE A 125 -1.10 0.91 10.56
N CYS A 126 -1.35 1.34 9.33
CA CYS A 126 -1.60 2.72 8.99
C CYS A 126 -3.11 2.90 8.80
N ILE A 127 -3.67 3.92 9.43
CA ILE A 127 -5.08 4.29 9.29
C ILE A 127 -5.13 5.75 8.87
N VAL A 128 -5.75 6.02 7.73
CA VAL A 128 -6.04 7.36 7.26
C VAL A 128 -7.55 7.57 7.32
N ASP A 129 -7.95 8.57 8.11
CA ASP A 129 -9.29 9.14 8.13
C ASP A 129 -9.36 10.20 7.03
N MET A 130 -10.02 9.86 5.92
CA MET A 130 -10.03 10.67 4.69
C MET A 130 -10.95 11.89 4.83
N ASP A 131 -11.99 11.81 5.68
CA ASP A 131 -12.90 12.91 5.97
C ASP A 131 -12.24 13.96 6.88
N LYS A 132 -11.62 13.50 7.97
CA LYS A 132 -10.99 14.40 8.95
C LYS A 132 -9.53 14.70 8.64
N ASN A 133 -9.02 14.12 7.56
CA ASN A 133 -7.63 14.24 7.15
C ASN A 133 -6.66 13.93 8.32
N ARG A 134 -6.91 12.81 9.01
CA ARG A 134 -6.14 12.39 10.18
C ARG A 134 -5.43 11.09 9.90
N PHE A 135 -4.15 11.03 10.25
CA PHE A 135 -3.32 9.83 10.13
C PHE A 135 -3.02 9.23 11.49
N ILE A 136 -3.12 7.91 11.59
CA ILE A 136 -2.75 7.13 12.77
C ILE A 136 -1.83 6.02 12.30
N GLU A 137 -0.64 5.97 12.89
CA GLU A 137 0.30 4.88 12.71
C GLU A 137 0.41 4.07 14.01
N LYS A 138 0.31 2.74 13.89
CA LYS A 138 0.56 1.81 15.01
C LYS A 138 1.66 0.84 14.62
N ILE A 139 2.80 0.96 15.30
CA ILE A 139 4.00 0.19 15.06
C ILE A 139 4.13 -0.93 16.10
N TYR A 140 4.49 -2.13 15.62
CA TYR A 140 4.71 -3.31 16.45
C TYR A 140 6.19 -3.77 16.38
N PRO A 141 6.80 -4.17 17.51
CA PRO A 141 8.19 -4.61 17.53
C PRO A 141 8.41 -5.91 16.74
N TYR A 142 9.44 -5.94 15.88
CA TYR A 142 9.77 -7.09 15.01
C TYR A 142 9.91 -8.41 15.76
N GLN A 143 10.51 -8.37 16.94
CA GLN A 143 10.82 -9.55 17.74
C GLN A 143 9.59 -10.15 18.43
N LYS A 144 8.44 -9.46 18.41
CA LYS A 144 7.24 -9.90 19.14
C LYS A 144 6.23 -10.56 18.20
N LEU A 145 5.90 -9.91 17.09
CA LEU A 145 4.90 -10.39 16.16
C LEU A 145 5.12 -9.88 14.74
N VAL A 146 4.56 -10.59 13.78
CA VAL A 146 4.45 -10.19 12.38
C VAL A 146 3.01 -10.40 11.94
N PHE A 147 2.41 -9.40 11.30
CA PHE A 147 1.11 -9.56 10.65
C PHE A 147 1.25 -10.39 9.37
N GLU A 148 0.24 -11.21 9.06
CA GLU A 148 0.20 -11.91 7.76
C GLU A 148 -1.10 -11.67 7.00
N LYS A 149 -2.19 -11.29 7.69
CA LYS A 149 -3.49 -11.08 7.03
C LYS A 149 -4.39 -10.12 7.80
N MET A 150 -5.24 -9.42 7.06
CA MET A 150 -6.36 -8.63 7.56
C MET A 150 -7.67 -9.08 6.90
N TRP A 151 -8.77 -9.06 7.64
CA TRP A 151 -10.11 -9.28 7.09
C TRP A 151 -11.18 -8.57 7.92
N ILE A 152 -12.39 -8.46 7.36
CA ILE A 152 -13.54 -7.82 8.02
C ILE A 152 -14.61 -8.87 8.32
N VAL A 153 -15.18 -8.82 9.52
CA VAL A 153 -16.42 -9.55 9.88
C VAL A 153 -17.35 -8.62 10.63
N LYS A 154 -18.57 -8.41 10.12
CA LYS A 154 -19.62 -7.57 10.76
C LYS A 154 -19.06 -6.21 11.23
N ASN A 155 -18.36 -5.49 10.34
CA ASN A 155 -17.75 -4.17 10.60
C ASN A 155 -16.62 -4.15 11.63
N LYS A 156 -16.08 -5.31 12.03
CA LYS A 156 -14.87 -5.41 12.83
C LYS A 156 -13.72 -5.89 11.97
N ILE A 157 -12.55 -5.31 12.20
CA ILE A 157 -11.33 -5.68 11.50
C ILE A 157 -10.57 -6.66 12.39
N PHE A 158 -10.19 -7.78 11.78
CA PHE A 158 -9.42 -8.83 12.42
C PHE A 158 -8.08 -8.96 11.72
N PHE A 159 -7.07 -9.31 12.51
CA PHE A 159 -5.70 -9.48 12.05
C PHE A 159 -5.23 -10.87 12.42
N TYR A 160 -4.54 -11.53 11.50
CA TYR A 160 -3.81 -12.75 11.79
C TYR A 160 -2.36 -12.37 12.06
N ILE A 161 -1.87 -12.77 13.22
CA ILE A 161 -0.53 -12.46 13.69
C ILE A 161 0.24 -13.76 13.94
N LYS A 162 1.49 -13.79 13.50
CA LYS A 162 2.45 -14.81 13.88
C LYS A 162 3.31 -14.29 15.02
N ILE A 163 3.23 -14.95 16.17
CA ILE A 163 4.04 -14.61 17.34
C ILE A 163 5.43 -15.22 17.14
N LYS A 164 6.47 -14.38 17.17
CA LYS A 164 7.86 -14.85 17.22
C LYS A 164 8.20 -15.10 18.69
N SER A 165 7.86 -16.27 19.23
CA SER A 165 8.38 -16.67 20.54
C SER A 165 9.90 -16.68 20.47
N LEU A 166 10.59 -16.05 21.43
CA LEU A 166 12.03 -16.20 21.59
C LEU A 166 12.36 -17.70 21.61
N THR A 167 12.99 -18.21 20.55
CA THR A 167 13.77 -19.44 20.65
C THR A 167 14.99 -19.08 21.51
N ARG A 168 14.83 -19.11 22.84
CA ARG A 168 15.98 -19.14 23.74
C ARG A 168 16.61 -20.51 23.57
N VAL A 169 17.64 -20.60 22.72
CA VAL A 169 18.66 -21.63 22.88
C VAL A 169 19.42 -21.23 24.15
N ILE A 170 19.10 -21.89 25.25
CA ILE A 170 20.01 -21.98 26.38
C ILE A 170 20.89 -23.19 26.04
N LEU A 171 22.16 -22.95 25.71
CA LEU A 171 23.22 -23.93 25.86
C LEU A 171 23.84 -23.72 27.24
#